data_AF-A0A0D3HIB3-F1
#
_entry.id   AF-A0A0D3HIB3-F1
#
_cell.length_a   1.000
_cell.length_b   1.000
_cell.length_c   1.000
_cell.angle_alpha   90.00
_cell.angle_beta   90.00
_cell.angle_gamma   90.00
#
_symmetry.space_group_name_H-M   'P 1'
#
loop_
_entity.id
_entity.type
_entity.pdbx_description
1 polymer ?
#
loop_
_entity_poly.entity_id
_entity_poly.type
_entity_poly.pdbx_seq_one_letter_code
_entity_poly.pdbx_strand_id
1 'polypeptide(L)'
;MMMATAAMAASSCDRGDTRKKLQITVVFLVRTLLLACIIARGVLALIRVAFRVAVVAPARSLVAVAGAAFSAVNARCAWCLEQAALGRSCTGTVLGDAVVGAMASSWRLLLQGITSLVFLCARGADEYVRPPPSPLVLTAHGKPASHPQQVHISMVGEKNMRISWVTDDLNAPSVVEYGTSPGKYTASATGDHTTYRYFLYKSGAIHHATIGPLEASTTYHYRCGKAGDEFTLRTPPARLPVEFVVVGDLGQTKWTASTLSHIGGGGGDYDVLLLPGDLSYADLYQPRWDTYGRLVEPLASARPWMVTQGNHEVEKIPLVEPHAFKAYNARWRMPFDAGASPSGSNLYYSFDVAGGAVHVVMLGSYAGYAAGSAQHRWLRRDLAGVDRAKTAFLLALVHAPWYNTNEAHQGEGERMRRAMESLLYEARVDVVFAGHVHAYERFTRIYDNEADSRGPMYITIGDGGNREGLALKFIKGHKSAHLSEFREASFGHGRLRILNETSAVWTWHRNDDQFATVRDEVWLHSLAAGEPAATVASAAGGGGGHPADEL
;
A
#
# COMPACT_ATOMS: atom_id res chain seq x y z
N MET A 1 -69.46 -56.02 -30.27
CA MET A 1 -69.63 -57.23 -31.10
C MET A 1 -68.49 -58.17 -30.74
N MET A 2 -68.84 -59.22 -29.98
CA MET A 2 -68.15 -60.52 -29.71
C MET A 2 -66.61 -60.55 -29.60
N MET A 3 -66.06 -60.92 -28.41
CA MET A 3 -65.61 -62.28 -28.01
C MET A 3 -64.29 -62.72 -28.70
N ALA A 4 -63.36 -63.47 -28.11
CA ALA A 4 -63.20 -64.04 -26.79
C ALA A 4 -61.75 -64.55 -26.64
N THR A 5 -61.32 -64.53 -25.38
CA THR A 5 -60.37 -65.39 -24.67
C THR A 5 -60.02 -66.76 -25.28
N ALA A 6 -58.74 -67.16 -25.20
CA ALA A 6 -58.24 -68.22 -24.31
C ALA A 6 -57.04 -68.98 -24.92
N ALA A 7 -55.91 -68.98 -24.20
CA ALA A 7 -54.94 -70.07 -24.27
C ALA A 7 -54.23 -70.19 -22.90
N MET A 8 -54.59 -71.22 -22.15
CA MET A 8 -53.87 -71.67 -20.96
C MET A 8 -53.08 -72.95 -21.28
N ALA A 9 -51.92 -73.04 -20.63
CA ALA A 9 -51.21 -74.24 -20.21
C ALA A 9 -50.37 -75.03 -21.22
N ALA A 10 -49.07 -74.71 -21.26
CA ALA A 10 -47.98 -75.68 -21.20
C ALA A 10 -46.82 -75.00 -20.43
N SER A 11 -46.61 -75.36 -19.15
CA SER A 11 -45.68 -76.41 -18.70
C SER A 11 -44.22 -75.92 -18.76
N SER A 12 -43.74 -75.22 -17.74
CA SER A 12 -43.13 -75.75 -16.50
C SER A 12 -41.74 -76.39 -16.65
N CYS A 13 -40.84 -75.76 -17.42
CA CYS A 13 -39.41 -76.12 -17.40
C CYS A 13 -38.49 -74.88 -17.57
N ASP A 14 -38.62 -73.84 -16.74
CA ASP A 14 -37.63 -72.73 -16.72
C ASP A 14 -37.60 -71.84 -15.45
N ARG A 15 -38.31 -72.20 -14.37
CA ARG A 15 -38.43 -71.31 -13.18
C ARG A 15 -37.25 -71.42 -12.19
N GLY A 16 -36.36 -72.40 -12.37
CA GLY A 16 -35.20 -72.62 -11.49
C GLY A 16 -33.96 -71.81 -11.88
N ASP A 17 -33.75 -71.55 -13.18
CA ASP A 17 -32.55 -70.90 -13.71
C ASP A 17 -32.69 -69.35 -13.71
N THR A 18 -33.90 -68.86 -13.94
CA THR A 18 -34.23 -67.41 -13.90
C THR A 18 -34.09 -66.79 -12.51
N ARG A 19 -34.43 -67.50 -11.42
CA ARG A 19 -34.24 -66.98 -10.04
C ARG A 19 -32.76 -66.86 -9.64
N LYS A 20 -31.91 -67.82 -10.01
CA LYS A 20 -30.45 -67.78 -9.73
C LYS A 20 -29.75 -66.68 -10.54
N LYS A 21 -30.10 -66.51 -11.82
CA LYS A 21 -29.57 -65.44 -12.67
C LYS A 21 -29.98 -64.04 -12.18
N LEU A 22 -31.22 -63.88 -11.73
CA LEU A 22 -31.70 -62.60 -11.17
C LEU A 22 -30.99 -62.26 -9.85
N GLN A 23 -30.75 -63.25 -8.99
CA GLN A 23 -30.10 -63.05 -7.70
C GLN A 23 -28.61 -62.71 -7.84
N ILE A 24 -27.89 -63.33 -8.79
CA ILE A 24 -26.49 -63.01 -9.11
C ILE A 24 -26.38 -61.60 -9.70
N THR A 25 -27.30 -61.23 -10.60
CA THR A 25 -27.30 -59.90 -11.24
C THR A 25 -27.57 -58.79 -10.23
N VAL A 26 -28.53 -58.98 -9.30
CA VAL A 26 -28.83 -58.00 -8.24
C VAL A 26 -27.66 -57.86 -7.26
N VAL A 27 -27.01 -58.96 -6.86
CA VAL A 27 -25.82 -58.90 -5.98
C VAL A 27 -24.65 -58.21 -6.66
N PHE A 28 -24.43 -58.44 -7.96
CA PHE A 28 -23.39 -57.75 -8.73
C PHE A 28 -23.69 -56.25 -8.85
N LEU A 29 -24.94 -55.87 -9.09
CA LEU A 29 -25.37 -54.47 -9.18
C LEU A 29 -25.18 -53.74 -7.83
N VAL A 30 -25.58 -54.37 -6.73
CA VAL A 30 -25.45 -53.80 -5.37
C VAL A 30 -23.98 -53.65 -4.98
N ARG A 31 -23.12 -54.64 -5.29
CA ARG A 31 -21.66 -54.52 -5.05
C ARG A 31 -21.02 -53.42 -5.90
N THR A 32 -21.46 -53.27 -7.15
CA THR A 32 -20.97 -52.21 -8.05
C THR A 32 -21.40 -50.83 -7.55
N LEU A 33 -22.64 -50.68 -7.10
CA LEU A 33 -23.16 -49.44 -6.50
C LEU A 33 -22.46 -49.09 -5.18
N LEU A 34 -22.19 -50.09 -4.32
CA LEU A 34 -21.42 -49.90 -3.09
C LEU A 34 -19.98 -49.46 -3.36
N LEU A 35 -19.32 -50.08 -4.36
CA LEU A 35 -17.97 -49.68 -4.77
C LEU A 35 -17.97 -48.26 -5.35
N ALA A 36 -18.96 -47.89 -6.17
CA ALA A 36 -19.13 -46.54 -6.67
C ALA A 36 -19.34 -45.52 -5.53
N CYS A 37 -20.14 -45.86 -4.50
CA CYS A 37 -20.33 -45.02 -3.32
C CYS A 37 -19.05 -44.86 -2.48
N ILE A 38 -18.23 -45.91 -2.35
CA ILE A 38 -16.95 -45.85 -1.63
C ILE A 38 -15.96 -44.96 -2.39
N ILE A 39 -15.86 -45.14 -3.72
CA ILE A 39 -15.03 -44.30 -4.58
C ILE A 39 -15.49 -42.84 -4.49
N ALA A 40 -16.80 -42.56 -4.60
CA ALA A 40 -17.35 -41.21 -4.51
C ALA A 40 -17.04 -40.55 -3.15
N ARG A 41 -17.12 -41.30 -2.04
CA ARG A 41 -16.73 -40.79 -0.71
C ARG A 41 -15.22 -40.53 -0.61
N GLY A 42 -14.39 -41.38 -1.20
CA GLY A 42 -12.94 -41.18 -1.29
C GLY A 42 -12.57 -39.94 -2.09
N VAL A 43 -13.21 -39.74 -3.26
CA VAL A 43 -13.04 -38.53 -4.09
C VAL A 43 -13.50 -37.29 -3.33
N LEU A 44 -14.64 -37.33 -2.64
CA LEU A 44 -15.14 -36.19 -1.86
C LEU A 44 -14.21 -35.85 -0.67
N ALA A 45 -13.59 -36.85 -0.04
CA ALA A 45 -12.58 -36.64 1.00
C ALA A 45 -11.30 -36.01 0.43
N LEU A 46 -10.81 -36.49 -0.72
CA LEU A 46 -9.67 -35.91 -1.44
C LEU A 46 -9.93 -34.47 -1.87
N ILE A 47 -11.14 -34.17 -2.37
CA ILE A 47 -11.55 -32.79 -2.71
C ILE A 47 -11.55 -31.90 -1.46
N ARG A 48 -12.03 -32.39 -0.31
CA ARG A 48 -11.99 -31.62 0.96
C ARG A 48 -10.57 -31.37 1.46
N VAL A 49 -9.67 -32.32 1.30
CA VAL A 49 -8.25 -32.16 1.65
C VAL A 49 -7.57 -31.19 0.67
N ALA A 50 -7.81 -31.33 -0.63
CA ALA A 50 -7.30 -30.42 -1.66
C ALA A 50 -7.81 -28.99 -1.45
N PHE A 51 -9.08 -28.81 -1.08
CA PHE A 51 -9.67 -27.51 -0.74
C PHE A 51 -8.99 -26.89 0.49
N ARG A 52 -8.73 -27.67 1.55
CA ARG A 52 -8.01 -27.17 2.74
C ARG A 52 -6.55 -26.82 2.44
N VAL A 53 -5.89 -27.53 1.53
CA VAL A 53 -4.53 -27.21 1.08
C VAL A 53 -4.53 -25.99 0.15
N ALA A 54 -5.57 -25.82 -0.68
CA ALA A 54 -5.72 -24.69 -1.59
C ALA A 54 -5.94 -23.34 -0.87
N VAL A 55 -6.53 -23.37 0.33
CA VAL A 55 -6.73 -22.19 1.18
C VAL A 55 -5.41 -21.71 1.83
N VAL A 56 -4.34 -22.51 1.81
CA VAL A 56 -3.10 -22.22 2.55
C VAL A 56 -1.86 -22.06 1.64
N ALA A 57 -1.90 -22.49 0.39
CA ALA A 57 -0.75 -22.47 -0.52
C ALA A 57 -0.86 -21.42 -1.64
N PRO A 58 0.25 -20.77 -2.06
CA PRO A 58 0.24 -19.79 -3.14
C PRO A 58 -0.19 -20.42 -4.48
N ALA A 59 -1.04 -19.70 -5.23
CA ALA A 59 -1.79 -20.21 -6.39
C ALA A 59 -0.95 -20.89 -7.47
N ARG A 60 0.31 -20.48 -7.68
CA ARG A 60 1.22 -21.06 -8.68
C ARG A 60 1.66 -22.49 -8.33
N SER A 61 1.80 -22.83 -7.05
CA SER A 61 2.23 -24.16 -6.60
C SER A 61 1.10 -25.19 -6.70
N LEU A 62 -0.15 -24.76 -6.52
CA LEU A 62 -1.33 -25.61 -6.65
C LEU A 62 -1.59 -26.04 -8.11
N VAL A 63 -1.37 -25.14 -9.07
CA VAL A 63 -1.53 -25.45 -10.50
C VAL A 63 -0.47 -26.44 -10.97
N ALA A 64 0.77 -26.31 -10.49
CA ALA A 64 1.86 -27.25 -10.84
C ALA A 64 1.65 -28.64 -10.23
N VAL A 65 1.24 -28.73 -8.95
CA VAL A 65 0.94 -30.00 -8.28
C VAL A 65 -0.33 -30.64 -8.86
N ALA A 66 -1.37 -29.86 -9.13
CA ALA A 66 -2.57 -30.34 -9.81
C ALA A 66 -2.26 -30.83 -11.23
N GLY A 67 -1.40 -30.12 -11.98
CA GLY A 67 -0.94 -30.53 -13.30
C GLY A 67 -0.14 -31.85 -13.29
N ALA A 68 0.78 -32.01 -12.34
CA ALA A 68 1.57 -33.23 -12.19
C ALA A 68 0.71 -34.44 -11.76
N ALA A 69 -0.18 -34.26 -10.77
CA ALA A 69 -1.12 -35.29 -10.34
C ALA A 69 -2.12 -35.65 -11.45
N PHE A 70 -2.59 -34.66 -12.22
CA PHE A 70 -3.45 -34.85 -13.37
C PHE A 70 -2.78 -35.68 -14.48
N SER A 71 -1.52 -35.39 -14.78
CA SER A 71 -0.76 -36.12 -15.81
C SER A 71 -0.50 -37.58 -15.40
N ALA A 72 -0.21 -37.83 -14.12
CA ALA A 72 0.05 -39.18 -13.61
C ALA A 72 -1.21 -40.07 -13.57
N VAL A 73 -2.36 -39.51 -13.17
CA VAL A 73 -3.63 -40.26 -13.08
C VAL A 73 -4.22 -40.54 -14.47
N ASN A 74 -4.01 -39.65 -15.44
CA ASN A 74 -4.65 -39.74 -16.75
C ASN A 74 -3.81 -40.41 -17.85
N ALA A 75 -2.53 -40.72 -17.61
CA ALA A 75 -1.65 -41.33 -18.61
C ALA A 75 -2.24 -42.62 -19.23
N ARG A 76 -2.90 -43.45 -18.42
CA ARG A 76 -3.49 -44.72 -18.87
C ARG A 76 -4.78 -44.54 -19.66
N CYS A 77 -5.59 -43.51 -19.35
CA CYS A 77 -6.79 -43.17 -20.11
C CYS A 77 -6.46 -42.47 -21.44
N ALA A 78 -5.42 -41.64 -21.47
CA ALA A 78 -4.93 -41.01 -22.69
C ALA A 78 -4.39 -42.07 -23.68
N TRP A 79 -3.62 -43.03 -23.17
CA TRP A 79 -3.14 -44.17 -23.95
C TRP A 79 -4.27 -45.00 -24.56
N CYS A 80 -5.33 -45.31 -23.80
CA CYS A 80 -6.49 -46.02 -24.33
C CYS A 80 -7.24 -45.23 -25.42
N LEU A 81 -7.34 -43.91 -25.30
CA LEU A 81 -7.97 -43.06 -26.32
C LEU A 81 -7.14 -43.01 -27.62
N GLU A 82 -5.80 -43.00 -27.51
CA GLU A 82 -4.91 -43.09 -28.67
C GLU A 82 -5.01 -44.46 -29.37
N GLN A 83 -5.03 -45.57 -28.61
CA GLN A 83 -5.21 -46.90 -29.19
C GLN A 83 -6.58 -47.03 -29.89
N ALA A 84 -7.65 -46.48 -29.30
CA ALA A 84 -8.97 -46.43 -29.91
C ALA A 84 -9.01 -45.58 -31.20
N ALA A 85 -8.33 -44.44 -31.23
CA ALA A 85 -8.20 -43.60 -32.43
C ALA A 85 -7.42 -44.30 -33.56
N LEU A 86 -6.53 -45.23 -33.21
CA LEU A 86 -5.80 -46.09 -34.14
C LEU A 86 -6.55 -47.39 -34.50
N GLY A 87 -7.80 -47.55 -34.05
CA GLY A 87 -8.66 -48.71 -34.34
C GLY A 87 -8.27 -49.99 -33.58
N ARG A 88 -7.51 -49.89 -32.48
CA ARG A 88 -7.01 -51.01 -31.68
C ARG A 88 -7.77 -51.14 -30.37
N SER A 89 -8.05 -52.37 -29.97
CA SER A 89 -8.75 -52.67 -28.72
C SER A 89 -7.83 -52.48 -27.51
N CYS A 90 -8.32 -51.81 -26.48
CA CYS A 90 -7.59 -51.57 -25.23
C CYS A 90 -7.88 -52.65 -24.19
N THR A 91 -9.07 -53.25 -24.26
CA THR A 91 -9.52 -54.28 -23.30
C THR A 91 -9.69 -55.66 -23.93
N GLY A 92 -9.39 -55.82 -25.22
CA GLY A 92 -9.53 -57.08 -25.97
C GLY A 92 -10.97 -57.45 -26.32
N THR A 93 -11.96 -56.59 -26.04
CA THR A 93 -13.38 -56.83 -26.31
C THR A 93 -14.10 -55.54 -26.69
N VAL A 94 -15.00 -55.62 -27.67
CA VAL A 94 -15.78 -54.48 -28.19
C VAL A 94 -16.62 -53.81 -27.10
N LEU A 95 -17.21 -54.62 -26.19
CA LEU A 95 -18.02 -54.11 -25.10
C LEU A 95 -17.16 -53.38 -24.04
N GLY A 96 -15.95 -53.86 -23.77
CA GLY A 96 -15.03 -53.21 -22.83
C GLY A 96 -14.51 -51.86 -23.36
N ASP A 97 -14.20 -51.78 -24.65
CA ASP A 97 -13.74 -50.53 -25.27
C ASP A 97 -14.84 -49.46 -25.32
N ALA A 98 -16.10 -49.87 -25.54
CA ALA A 98 -17.25 -48.95 -25.50
C ALA A 98 -17.47 -48.35 -24.10
N VAL A 99 -17.33 -49.16 -23.05
CA VAL A 99 -17.44 -48.72 -21.64
C VAL A 99 -16.28 -47.78 -21.27
N VAL A 100 -15.06 -48.10 -21.70
CA VAL A 100 -13.88 -47.24 -21.47
C VAL A 100 -14.02 -45.90 -22.21
N GLY A 101 -14.51 -45.91 -23.45
CA GLY A 101 -14.78 -44.69 -24.22
C GLY A 101 -15.86 -43.79 -23.60
N ALA A 102 -16.94 -44.39 -23.08
CA ALA A 102 -18.00 -43.67 -22.37
C ALA A 102 -17.50 -43.07 -21.04
N MET A 103 -16.71 -43.82 -20.27
CA MET A 103 -16.09 -43.31 -19.04
C MET A 103 -15.07 -42.20 -19.33
N ALA A 104 -14.26 -42.33 -20.37
CA ALA A 104 -13.27 -41.31 -20.75
C ALA A 104 -13.93 -40.00 -21.22
N SER A 105 -15.04 -40.09 -21.97
CA SER A 105 -15.81 -38.93 -22.41
C SER A 105 -16.52 -38.23 -21.23
N SER A 106 -17.08 -39.02 -20.31
CA SER A 106 -17.70 -38.51 -19.08
C SER A 106 -16.68 -37.84 -18.16
N TRP A 107 -15.47 -38.39 -18.08
CA TRP A 107 -14.35 -37.84 -17.32
C TRP A 107 -13.81 -36.55 -17.94
N ARG A 108 -13.70 -36.46 -19.28
CA ARG A 108 -13.33 -35.22 -19.99
C ARG A 108 -14.33 -34.09 -19.74
N LEU A 109 -15.63 -34.39 -19.78
CA LEU A 109 -16.69 -33.40 -19.50
C LEU A 109 -16.68 -32.95 -18.04
N LEU A 110 -16.47 -33.89 -17.10
CA LEU A 110 -16.31 -33.57 -15.68
C LEU A 110 -15.10 -32.66 -15.44
N LEU A 111 -13.97 -32.96 -16.07
CA LEU A 111 -12.75 -32.15 -15.97
C LEU A 111 -12.93 -30.77 -16.59
N GLN A 112 -13.50 -30.67 -17.80
CA GLN A 112 -13.84 -29.39 -18.41
C GLN A 112 -14.77 -28.57 -17.50
N GLY A 113 -15.76 -29.21 -16.88
CA GLY A 113 -16.64 -28.61 -15.88
C GLY A 113 -15.87 -28.11 -14.64
N ILE A 114 -14.95 -28.90 -14.09
CA ILE A 114 -14.13 -28.52 -12.93
C ILE A 114 -13.17 -27.38 -13.29
N THR A 115 -12.46 -27.43 -14.42
CA THR A 115 -11.62 -26.29 -14.86
C THR A 115 -12.45 -25.04 -15.11
N SER A 116 -13.63 -25.17 -15.75
CA SER A 116 -14.52 -24.02 -15.98
C SER A 116 -15.02 -23.44 -14.66
N LEU A 117 -15.31 -24.28 -13.67
CA LEU A 117 -15.70 -23.88 -12.32
C LEU A 117 -14.54 -23.23 -11.56
N VAL A 118 -13.31 -23.72 -11.68
CA VAL A 118 -12.11 -23.10 -11.11
C VAL A 118 -11.85 -21.73 -11.76
N PHE A 119 -12.03 -21.59 -13.08
CA PHE A 119 -11.96 -20.30 -13.76
C PHE A 119 -13.12 -19.36 -13.37
N LEU A 120 -14.33 -19.89 -13.13
CA LEU A 120 -15.47 -19.12 -12.63
C LEU A 120 -15.23 -18.64 -11.19
N CYS A 121 -14.70 -19.50 -10.31
CA CYS A 121 -14.35 -19.17 -8.93
C CYS A 121 -13.16 -18.20 -8.87
N ALA A 122 -12.19 -18.30 -9.79
CA ALA A 122 -11.11 -17.33 -9.92
C ALA A 122 -11.60 -15.96 -10.43
N ARG A 123 -12.62 -15.94 -11.32
CA ARG A 123 -13.28 -14.69 -11.74
C ARG A 123 -14.17 -14.08 -10.64
N GLY A 124 -14.73 -14.89 -9.74
CA GLY A 124 -15.53 -14.44 -8.60
C GLY A 124 -14.71 -13.88 -7.43
N ALA A 125 -13.38 -13.98 -7.46
CA ALA A 125 -12.51 -13.46 -6.42
C ALA A 125 -12.14 -11.97 -6.59
N ASP A 126 -12.52 -11.32 -7.70
CA ASP A 126 -12.10 -9.95 -8.03
C ASP A 126 -13.20 -8.89 -7.87
N GLU A 127 -14.41 -9.23 -7.45
CA GLU A 127 -15.43 -8.22 -7.13
C GLU A 127 -15.26 -7.79 -5.66
N TYR A 128 -14.16 -7.09 -5.38
CA TYR A 128 -13.98 -6.40 -4.10
C TYR A 128 -15.12 -5.39 -3.92
N VAL A 129 -16.01 -5.68 -2.98
CA VAL A 129 -17.09 -4.77 -2.60
C VAL A 129 -16.48 -3.66 -1.76
N ARG A 130 -16.41 -2.46 -2.35
CA ARG A 130 -15.82 -1.30 -1.68
C ARG A 130 -16.55 -1.03 -0.36
N PRO A 131 -15.83 -0.94 0.76
CA PRO A 131 -16.47 -0.78 2.04
C PRO A 131 -17.06 0.62 2.22
N PRO A 132 -18.16 0.76 2.98
CA PRO A 132 -18.66 2.06 3.38
C PRO A 132 -17.68 2.75 4.35
N PRO A 133 -17.84 4.07 4.59
CA PRO A 133 -17.16 4.77 5.67
C PRO A 133 -17.35 4.04 7.01
N SER A 134 -16.31 4.04 7.84
CA SER A 134 -16.30 3.30 9.11
C SER A 134 -16.37 4.24 10.31
N PRO A 135 -16.92 3.81 11.47
CA PRO A 135 -16.97 4.62 12.67
C PRO A 135 -15.59 5.10 13.14
N LEU A 136 -15.59 6.25 13.84
CA LEU A 136 -14.39 6.79 14.48
C LEU A 136 -13.87 5.84 15.57
N VAL A 137 -12.55 5.76 15.68
CA VAL A 137 -11.80 5.11 16.76
C VAL A 137 -11.29 6.22 17.68
N LEU A 138 -11.96 6.38 18.82
CA LEU A 138 -11.59 7.37 19.83
C LEU A 138 -10.76 6.71 20.92
N THR A 139 -9.44 6.83 20.82
CA THR A 139 -8.52 6.27 21.83
C THR A 139 -8.49 7.17 23.05
N ALA A 140 -8.90 6.68 24.23
CA ALA A 140 -8.91 7.46 25.47
C ALA A 140 -7.53 7.50 26.17
N HIS A 141 -7.31 8.52 27.01
CA HIS A 141 -6.17 8.55 27.94
C HIS A 141 -6.64 8.07 29.32
N GLY A 142 -6.19 6.89 29.73
CA GLY A 142 -6.59 6.25 31.00
C GLY A 142 -5.52 6.33 32.10
N LYS A 143 -4.46 7.11 31.92
CA LYS A 143 -3.29 7.16 32.80
C LYS A 143 -3.22 8.49 33.58
N PRO A 144 -2.35 8.61 34.61
CA PRO A 144 -2.20 9.85 35.36
C PRO A 144 -1.87 11.06 34.48
N ALA A 145 -2.20 12.26 34.94
CA ALA A 145 -2.02 13.51 34.18
C ALA A 145 -0.57 13.78 33.73
N SER A 146 0.40 13.34 34.54
CA SER A 146 1.83 13.46 34.22
C SER A 146 2.34 12.39 33.25
N HIS A 147 1.53 11.37 32.93
CA HIS A 147 1.96 10.27 32.06
C HIS A 147 1.99 10.74 30.59
N PRO A 148 3.12 10.54 29.87
CA PRO A 148 3.22 10.83 28.45
C PRO A 148 2.17 10.08 27.62
N GLN A 149 1.63 10.75 26.62
CA GLN A 149 0.72 10.21 25.62
C GLN A 149 0.98 10.89 24.27
N GLN A 150 0.42 10.34 23.20
CA GLN A 150 0.59 10.85 21.85
C GLN A 150 2.07 10.89 21.43
N VAL A 151 2.86 9.92 21.92
CA VAL A 151 4.31 9.89 21.67
C VAL A 151 4.59 9.62 20.20
N HIS A 152 5.37 10.50 19.58
CA HIS A 152 5.75 10.37 18.18
C HIS A 152 7.14 10.92 17.91
N ILE A 153 7.76 10.42 16.85
CA ILE A 153 9.15 10.70 16.50
C ILE A 153 9.23 11.37 15.13
N SER A 154 10.11 12.35 14.97
CA SER A 154 10.51 12.90 13.68
C SER A 154 12.03 12.97 13.56
N MET A 155 12.55 12.91 12.33
CA MET A 155 13.98 13.08 12.06
C MET A 155 14.38 14.55 12.19
N VAL A 156 15.55 14.83 12.76
CA VAL A 156 16.12 16.17 12.85
C VAL A 156 17.62 16.11 12.53
N GLY A 157 17.93 16.10 11.23
CA GLY A 157 19.29 15.88 10.73
C GLY A 157 19.71 14.41 10.77
N GLU A 158 20.97 14.13 10.43
CA GLU A 158 21.45 12.76 10.16
C GLU A 158 21.51 11.87 11.40
N LYS A 159 21.86 12.44 12.56
CA LYS A 159 22.12 11.69 13.80
C LYS A 159 21.20 12.05 14.96
N ASN A 160 20.17 12.87 14.75
CA ASN A 160 19.28 13.25 15.82
C ASN A 160 17.82 12.95 15.47
N MET A 161 17.05 12.64 16.51
CA MET A 161 15.62 12.39 16.43
C MET A 161 14.93 13.31 17.43
N ARG A 162 13.78 13.85 17.06
CA ARG A 162 12.91 14.60 17.96
C ARG A 162 11.83 13.68 18.47
N ILE A 163 11.75 13.57 19.79
CA ILE A 163 10.68 12.87 20.50
C ILE A 163 9.69 13.93 20.96
N SER A 164 8.43 13.75 20.58
CA SER A 164 7.34 14.65 20.93
C SER A 164 6.26 13.89 21.68
N TRP A 165 5.67 14.49 22.70
CA TRP A 165 4.59 13.87 23.48
C TRP A 165 3.72 14.94 24.14
N VAL A 166 2.59 14.52 24.71
CA VAL A 166 1.68 15.37 25.48
C VAL A 166 1.55 14.86 26.91
N THR A 167 1.43 15.77 27.88
CA THR A 167 0.94 15.48 29.24
C THR A 167 -0.22 16.41 29.58
N ASP A 168 -1.14 15.94 30.42
CA ASP A 168 -2.22 16.79 30.93
C ASP A 168 -1.72 17.69 32.09
N ASP A 169 -0.70 17.23 32.83
CA ASP A 169 0.03 18.05 33.80
C ASP A 169 0.99 19.00 33.09
N LEU A 170 0.73 20.30 33.23
CA LEU A 170 1.52 21.37 32.61
C LEU A 170 2.90 21.57 33.24
N ASN A 171 3.15 20.97 34.41
CA ASN A 171 4.44 21.06 35.09
C ASN A 171 5.33 19.83 34.84
N ALA A 172 4.88 18.87 34.02
CA ALA A 172 5.66 17.70 33.70
C ALA A 172 7.01 18.09 33.05
N PRO A 173 8.12 17.43 33.40
CA PRO A 173 9.42 17.80 32.87
C PRO A 173 9.53 17.42 31.38
N SER A 174 10.15 18.30 30.59
CA SER A 174 10.41 18.05 29.16
C SER A 174 11.73 17.29 29.01
N VAL A 175 11.81 16.05 29.49
CA VAL A 175 13.05 15.26 29.51
C VAL A 175 12.84 13.91 28.86
N VAL A 176 13.79 13.49 28.02
CA VAL A 176 13.87 12.12 27.49
C VAL A 176 15.13 11.47 28.00
N GLU A 177 15.00 10.30 28.61
CA GLU A 177 16.12 9.44 29.00
C GLU A 177 16.16 8.26 28.04
N TYR A 178 17.35 7.94 27.52
CA TYR A 178 17.51 6.94 26.46
C TYR A 178 18.82 6.15 26.57
N GLY A 179 18.82 4.94 26.02
CA GLY A 179 19.97 4.04 25.98
C GLY A 179 19.73 2.83 25.07
N THR A 180 20.74 2.00 24.84
CA THR A 180 20.65 0.84 23.93
C THR A 180 20.21 -0.45 24.63
N SER A 181 19.90 -0.40 25.92
CA SER A 181 19.46 -1.54 26.71
C SER A 181 18.16 -1.23 27.45
N PRO A 182 17.18 -2.15 27.48
CA PRO A 182 15.94 -1.98 28.23
C PRO A 182 16.20 -1.62 29.69
N GLY A 183 15.48 -0.62 30.20
CA GLY A 183 15.56 -0.12 31.57
C GLY A 183 16.87 0.59 31.93
N LYS A 184 17.81 0.76 30.98
CA LYS A 184 19.14 1.35 31.22
C LYS A 184 19.35 2.55 30.31
N TYR A 185 19.06 3.72 30.86
CA TYR A 185 19.21 5.00 30.16
C TYR A 185 20.56 5.61 30.48
N THR A 186 21.48 5.59 29.50
CA THR A 186 22.85 6.10 29.64
C THR A 186 22.99 7.57 29.25
N ALA A 187 21.97 8.12 28.59
CA ALA A 187 21.92 9.50 28.16
C ALA A 187 20.56 10.12 28.47
N SER A 188 20.52 11.45 28.51
CA SER A 188 19.28 12.21 28.60
C SER A 188 19.36 13.48 27.76
N ALA A 189 18.20 13.96 27.32
CA ALA A 189 18.05 15.23 26.64
C ALA A 189 16.91 16.02 27.28
N THR A 190 17.14 17.32 27.48
CA THR A 190 16.11 18.25 27.94
C THR A 190 15.58 19.01 26.74
N GLY A 191 14.26 19.05 26.63
CA GLY A 191 13.51 19.76 25.62
C GLY A 191 12.75 20.95 26.18
N ASP A 192 11.80 21.43 25.38
CA ASP A 192 10.84 22.46 25.74
C ASP A 192 9.41 21.92 25.66
N HIS A 193 8.45 22.73 26.08
CA HIS A 193 7.05 22.46 25.84
C HIS A 193 6.26 23.72 25.54
N THR A 194 5.12 23.53 24.90
CA THR A 194 4.15 24.59 24.59
C THR A 194 2.74 24.15 24.92
N THR A 195 1.79 25.08 24.85
CA THR A 195 0.36 24.79 24.86
C THR A 195 -0.32 25.66 23.83
N TYR A 196 -1.48 25.24 23.32
CA TYR A 196 -2.32 26.11 22.51
C TYR A 196 -3.77 26.06 22.98
N ARG A 197 -4.49 27.14 22.67
CA ARG A 197 -5.94 27.22 22.79
C ARG A 197 -6.54 27.24 21.40
N TYR A 198 -7.73 26.69 21.25
CA TYR A 198 -8.49 26.78 20.01
C TYR A 198 -9.97 26.86 20.36
N PHE A 199 -10.56 28.04 20.24
CA PHE A 199 -11.88 28.34 20.79
C PHE A 199 -11.94 27.98 22.30
N LEU A 200 -12.83 27.07 22.71
CA LEU A 200 -12.96 26.59 24.09
C LEU A 200 -11.98 25.47 24.45
N TYR A 201 -11.29 24.89 23.47
CA TYR A 201 -10.30 23.83 23.71
C TYR A 201 -8.98 24.42 24.21
N LYS A 202 -8.34 23.73 25.16
CA LYS A 202 -6.97 23.97 25.59
C LYS A 202 -6.21 22.65 25.55
N SER A 203 -5.05 22.62 24.90
CA SER A 203 -4.20 21.44 24.88
C SER A 203 -3.58 21.17 26.25
N GLY A 204 -3.13 19.92 26.46
CA GLY A 204 -2.10 19.61 27.44
C GLY A 204 -0.76 20.30 27.09
N ALA A 205 0.27 20.05 27.90
CA ALA A 205 1.63 20.44 27.58
C ALA A 205 2.16 19.55 26.46
N ILE A 206 2.54 20.17 25.34
CA ILE A 206 3.10 19.48 24.17
C ILE A 206 4.61 19.68 24.23
N HIS A 207 5.33 18.59 24.47
CA HIS A 207 6.76 18.57 24.70
C HIS A 207 7.50 18.18 23.43
N HIS A 208 8.69 18.75 23.23
CA HIS A 208 9.63 18.34 22.19
C HIS A 208 11.05 18.26 22.77
N ALA A 209 11.69 17.10 22.66
CA ALA A 209 13.10 16.92 23.03
C ALA A 209 13.85 16.27 21.87
N THR A 210 15.02 16.82 21.54
CA THR A 210 15.90 16.24 20.50
C THR A 210 16.96 15.38 21.16
N ILE A 211 16.99 14.09 20.82
CA ILE A 211 17.97 13.12 21.29
C ILE A 211 19.05 12.88 20.22
N GLY A 212 20.27 12.62 20.66
CA GLY A 212 21.41 12.34 19.79
C GLY A 212 22.72 12.93 20.31
N PRO A 213 23.84 12.68 19.61
CA PRO A 213 23.91 11.91 18.37
C PRO A 213 23.61 10.43 18.58
N LEU A 214 22.89 9.82 17.64
CA LEU A 214 22.50 8.41 17.64
C LEU A 214 23.26 7.64 16.56
N GLU A 215 23.51 6.36 16.83
CA GLU A 215 24.01 5.43 15.82
C GLU A 215 22.89 4.98 14.90
N ALA A 216 23.21 4.77 13.62
CA ALA A 216 22.26 4.30 12.62
C ALA A 216 21.90 2.82 12.81
N SER A 217 20.75 2.40 12.27
CA SER A 217 20.24 1.01 12.37
C SER A 217 20.22 0.44 13.80
N THR A 218 20.14 1.30 14.81
CA THR A 218 20.32 0.95 16.22
C THR A 218 19.01 1.12 16.97
N THR A 219 18.71 0.15 17.82
CA THR A 219 17.54 0.21 18.71
C THR A 219 17.89 0.96 19.99
N TYR A 220 17.12 1.99 20.30
CA TYR A 220 17.17 2.76 21.54
C TYR A 220 15.89 2.58 22.33
N HIS A 221 16.05 2.31 23.63
CA HIS A 221 15.00 2.32 24.63
C HIS A 221 14.95 3.70 25.25
N TYR A 222 13.75 4.28 25.38
CA TYR A 222 13.61 5.63 25.91
C TYR A 222 12.33 5.80 26.73
N ARG A 223 12.37 6.76 27.66
CA ARG A 223 11.19 7.21 28.42
C ARG A 223 11.09 8.73 28.39
N CYS A 224 9.85 9.22 28.36
CA CYS A 224 9.54 10.65 28.36
C CYS A 224 9.12 11.10 29.77
N GLY A 225 9.38 12.35 30.13
CA GLY A 225 8.85 12.98 31.34
C GLY A 225 9.37 12.43 32.67
N LYS A 226 10.45 11.63 32.68
CA LYS A 226 10.97 10.88 33.85
C LYS A 226 9.95 9.95 34.53
N ALA A 227 8.78 9.80 33.96
CA ALA A 227 7.66 9.05 34.47
C ALA A 227 6.85 8.51 33.28
N GLY A 228 6.63 7.20 33.24
CA GLY A 228 5.84 6.57 32.19
C GLY A 228 6.46 5.28 31.66
N ASP A 229 5.80 4.70 30.67
CA ASP A 229 6.23 3.49 29.99
C ASP A 229 7.54 3.70 29.22
N GLU A 230 8.28 2.62 29.05
CA GLU A 230 9.42 2.56 28.14
C GLU A 230 8.94 2.35 26.70
N PHE A 231 9.49 3.13 25.77
CA PHE A 231 9.29 3.02 24.34
C PHE A 231 10.56 2.51 23.67
N THR A 232 10.43 2.02 22.44
CA THR A 232 11.56 1.52 21.63
C THR A 232 11.57 2.19 20.27
N LEU A 233 12.64 2.93 19.97
CA LEU A 233 12.92 3.55 18.67
C LEU A 233 13.98 2.73 17.93
N ARG A 234 13.85 2.55 16.62
CA ARG A 234 14.97 2.14 15.76
C ARG A 234 15.33 3.28 14.80
N THR A 235 16.61 3.65 14.77
CA THR A 235 17.10 4.67 13.84
C THR A 235 17.17 4.13 12.40
N PRO A 236 16.93 4.98 11.39
CA PRO A 236 17.12 4.61 9.98
C PRO A 236 18.56 4.17 9.70
N PRO A 237 18.81 3.45 8.59
CA PRO A 237 20.15 3.07 8.20
C PRO A 237 20.96 4.27 7.70
N ALA A 238 22.29 4.18 7.84
CA ALA A 238 23.24 5.20 7.36
C ALA A 238 23.53 5.08 5.85
N ARG A 239 23.01 4.05 5.19
CA ARG A 239 23.27 3.70 3.79
C ARG A 239 22.13 2.82 3.27
N LEU A 240 22.01 2.69 1.96
CA LEU A 240 21.03 1.81 1.33
C LEU A 240 21.30 0.34 1.70
N PRO A 241 20.27 -0.52 1.72
CA PRO A 241 18.88 -0.24 1.39
C PRO A 241 18.11 0.51 2.49
N VAL A 242 17.02 1.17 2.12
CA VAL A 242 16.07 1.81 3.05
C VAL A 242 14.64 1.56 2.60
N GLU A 243 13.72 1.41 3.55
CA GLU A 243 12.30 1.23 3.26
C GLU A 243 11.44 2.34 3.87
N PHE A 244 10.63 2.96 3.01
CA PHE A 244 9.62 3.94 3.38
C PHE A 244 8.23 3.32 3.33
N VAL A 245 7.40 3.63 4.32
CA VAL A 245 5.94 3.52 4.21
C VAL A 245 5.39 4.88 3.81
N VAL A 246 4.44 4.91 2.89
CA VAL A 246 3.75 6.14 2.48
C VAL A 246 2.25 5.94 2.62
N VAL A 247 1.58 6.85 3.34
CA VAL A 247 0.13 6.83 3.54
C VAL A 247 -0.37 8.25 3.74
N GLY A 248 -1.38 8.69 3.00
CA GLY A 248 -2.04 9.98 3.18
C GLY A 248 -3.41 9.83 3.85
N ASP A 249 -3.97 10.94 4.35
CA ASP A 249 -5.41 11.03 4.61
C ASP A 249 -5.89 9.95 5.59
N LEU A 250 -5.13 9.77 6.67
CA LEU A 250 -5.32 8.68 7.63
C LEU A 250 -6.64 8.83 8.38
N GLY A 251 -6.86 9.97 9.02
CA GLY A 251 -7.95 10.15 9.97
C GLY A 251 -7.89 9.17 11.14
N GLN A 252 -9.04 8.79 11.68
CA GLN A 252 -9.12 7.93 12.86
C GLN A 252 -10.39 7.08 12.86
N THR A 253 -10.57 6.26 11.84
CA THR A 253 -11.69 5.30 11.73
C THR A 253 -11.20 3.87 11.96
N LYS A 254 -12.09 2.87 11.89
CA LYS A 254 -11.63 1.47 11.86
C LYS A 254 -10.85 1.13 10.59
N TRP A 255 -11.04 1.86 9.49
CA TRP A 255 -10.20 1.72 8.29
C TRP A 255 -8.80 2.23 8.56
N THR A 256 -8.65 3.38 9.23
CA THR A 256 -7.35 3.84 9.71
C THR A 256 -6.68 2.79 10.58
N ALA A 257 -7.41 2.21 11.55
CA ALA A 257 -6.86 1.17 12.41
C ALA A 257 -6.43 -0.09 11.63
N SER A 258 -7.18 -0.48 10.59
CA SER A 258 -6.80 -1.56 9.67
C SER A 258 -5.53 -1.21 8.89
N THR A 259 -5.44 -0.01 8.31
CA THR A 259 -4.24 0.49 7.61
C THR A 259 -3.02 0.46 8.53
N LEU A 260 -3.13 0.99 9.75
CA LEU A 260 -2.05 0.99 10.73
C LEU A 260 -1.67 -0.43 11.16
N SER A 261 -2.66 -1.31 11.35
CA SER A 261 -2.42 -2.74 11.64
C SER A 261 -1.67 -3.43 10.51
N HIS A 262 -1.99 -3.13 9.25
CA HIS A 262 -1.27 -3.66 8.08
C HIS A 262 0.16 -3.13 7.98
N ILE A 263 0.37 -1.85 8.28
CA ILE A 263 1.72 -1.27 8.35
C ILE A 263 2.55 -1.96 9.46
N GLY A 264 1.95 -2.21 10.63
CA GLY A 264 2.62 -2.87 11.75
C GLY A 264 2.77 -4.40 11.62
N GLY A 265 1.85 -5.07 10.92
CA GLY A 265 1.67 -6.53 10.88
C GLY A 265 2.81 -7.35 10.27
N GLY A 266 3.79 -6.70 9.62
CA GLY A 266 5.05 -7.30 9.17
C GLY A 266 6.19 -7.26 10.20
N GLY A 267 5.92 -6.85 11.44
CA GLY A 267 6.95 -6.68 12.49
C GLY A 267 7.63 -5.30 12.47
N GLY A 268 7.00 -4.28 11.85
CA GLY A 268 7.57 -2.93 11.77
C GLY A 268 8.85 -2.86 10.94
N ASP A 269 8.80 -3.47 9.76
CA ASP A 269 9.89 -3.66 8.79
C ASP A 269 10.11 -2.45 7.86
N TYR A 270 9.80 -1.24 8.32
CA TYR A 270 10.11 0.01 7.63
C TYR A 270 11.02 0.89 8.49
N ASP A 271 11.68 1.85 7.83
CA ASP A 271 12.65 2.75 8.47
C ASP A 271 12.04 4.13 8.73
N VAL A 272 11.23 4.65 7.79
CA VAL A 272 10.61 5.98 7.86
C VAL A 272 9.18 5.93 7.31
N LEU A 273 8.24 6.62 7.95
CA LEU A 273 6.89 6.82 7.40
C LEU A 273 6.75 8.24 6.84
N LEU A 274 6.20 8.36 5.64
CA LEU A 274 5.89 9.62 4.98
C LEU A 274 4.38 9.81 4.89
N LEU A 275 3.89 10.99 5.28
CA LEU A 275 2.45 11.30 5.31
C LEU A 275 2.17 12.64 4.60
N PRO A 276 1.61 12.62 3.37
CA PRO A 276 1.33 13.82 2.58
C PRO A 276 0.10 14.63 3.04
N GLY A 277 -0.09 14.84 4.35
CA GLY A 277 -1.17 15.67 4.90
C GLY A 277 -2.48 14.94 5.24
N ASP A 278 -3.40 15.69 5.85
CA ASP A 278 -4.69 15.23 6.39
C ASP A 278 -4.53 14.13 7.45
N LEU A 279 -4.03 14.55 8.61
CA LEU A 279 -3.65 13.64 9.68
C LEU A 279 -4.88 13.16 10.45
N SER A 280 -5.50 14.06 11.21
CA SER A 280 -6.46 13.67 12.26
C SER A 280 -7.92 13.79 11.85
N TYR A 281 -8.23 14.61 10.83
CA TYR A 281 -9.59 15.08 10.50
C TYR A 281 -10.32 15.64 11.75
N ALA A 282 -9.53 16.32 12.61
CA ALA A 282 -10.06 17.06 13.75
C ALA A 282 -10.83 18.29 13.28
N ASP A 283 -10.32 18.94 12.24
CA ASP A 283 -10.86 20.17 11.67
C ASP A 283 -11.04 21.20 12.80
N LEU A 284 -12.27 21.58 13.10
CA LEU A 284 -12.58 22.53 14.16
C LEU A 284 -12.79 21.84 15.53
N TYR A 285 -12.84 20.51 15.59
CA TYR A 285 -13.06 19.73 16.82
C TYR A 285 -11.76 19.12 17.35
N GLN A 286 -11.04 19.92 18.12
CA GLN A 286 -9.67 19.67 18.56
C GLN A 286 -9.41 18.43 19.44
N PRO A 287 -10.35 17.92 20.27
CA PRO A 287 -10.14 16.66 20.99
C PRO A 287 -9.81 15.47 20.09
N ARG A 288 -10.14 15.55 18.79
CA ARG A 288 -9.76 14.55 17.79
C ARG A 288 -8.26 14.50 17.51
N TRP A 289 -7.52 15.59 17.70
CA TRP A 289 -6.06 15.53 17.64
C TRP A 289 -5.50 14.64 18.76
N ASP A 290 -6.10 14.72 19.95
CA ASP A 290 -5.62 13.94 21.09
C ASP A 290 -5.90 12.45 20.92
N THR A 291 -7.10 12.09 20.46
CA THR A 291 -7.44 10.69 20.16
C THR A 291 -6.64 10.14 18.98
N TYR A 292 -6.40 10.95 17.95
CA TYR A 292 -5.55 10.58 16.82
C TYR A 292 -4.10 10.32 17.25
N GLY A 293 -3.50 11.22 18.03
CA GLY A 293 -2.14 11.05 18.53
C GLY A 293 -1.96 9.75 19.32
N ARG A 294 -2.95 9.39 20.16
CA ARG A 294 -2.96 8.12 20.89
C ARG A 294 -3.22 6.90 19.99
N LEU A 295 -3.98 7.06 18.91
CA LEU A 295 -4.23 5.99 17.93
C LEU A 295 -2.94 5.62 17.17
N VAL A 296 -2.14 6.61 16.77
CA VAL A 296 -0.93 6.37 15.96
C VAL A 296 0.33 6.10 16.80
N GLU A 297 0.32 6.45 18.09
CA GLU A 297 1.44 6.28 19.03
C GLU A 297 2.16 4.91 18.93
N PRO A 298 1.47 3.75 18.82
CA PRO A 298 2.17 2.46 18.74
C PRO A 298 3.16 2.35 17.58
N LEU A 299 2.92 3.04 16.46
CA LEU A 299 3.84 3.09 15.32
C LEU A 299 4.72 4.34 15.36
N ALA A 300 4.12 5.49 15.66
CA ALA A 300 4.81 6.78 15.62
C ALA A 300 5.89 6.93 16.71
N SER A 301 5.77 6.19 17.81
CA SER A 301 6.79 6.13 18.88
C SER A 301 7.95 5.17 18.54
N ALA A 302 7.84 4.36 17.48
CA ALA A 302 8.81 3.32 17.14
C ALA A 302 9.68 3.63 15.91
N ARG A 303 9.15 4.44 14.98
CA ARG A 303 9.82 4.88 13.75
C ARG A 303 9.50 6.35 13.50
N PRO A 304 10.41 7.11 12.87
CA PRO A 304 10.14 8.50 12.53
C PRO A 304 8.99 8.63 11.52
N TRP A 305 8.05 9.53 11.82
CA TRP A 305 6.97 9.96 10.95
C TRP A 305 7.27 11.38 10.45
N MET A 306 7.37 11.50 9.12
CA MET A 306 7.65 12.76 8.44
C MET A 306 6.38 13.19 7.72
N VAL A 307 5.76 14.26 8.23
CA VAL A 307 4.40 14.66 7.84
C VAL A 307 4.40 16.08 7.26
N THR A 308 3.57 16.34 6.26
CA THR A 308 3.22 17.72 5.85
C THR A 308 1.77 18.00 6.21
N GLN A 309 1.31 19.22 5.94
CA GLN A 309 -0.06 19.66 6.14
C GLN A 309 -0.95 19.32 4.93
N GLY A 310 -2.23 19.05 5.19
CA GLY A 310 -3.31 19.04 4.19
C GLY A 310 -4.35 20.13 4.46
N ASN A 311 -5.50 20.10 3.79
CA ASN A 311 -6.55 21.10 3.99
C ASN A 311 -7.19 20.95 5.37
N HIS A 312 -7.26 19.74 5.91
CA HIS A 312 -7.85 19.49 7.22
C HIS A 312 -7.01 20.07 8.36
N GLU A 313 -5.72 20.35 8.13
CA GLU A 313 -4.86 21.06 9.09
C GLU A 313 -4.99 22.59 9.03
N VAL A 314 -5.68 23.17 8.04
CA VAL A 314 -5.83 24.63 7.92
C VAL A 314 -6.55 25.20 9.15
N GLU A 315 -7.64 24.57 9.57
CA GLU A 315 -8.36 24.85 10.82
C GLU A 315 -8.58 26.34 11.11
N LYS A 316 -8.91 27.14 10.09
CA LYS A 316 -9.08 28.58 10.23
C LYS A 316 -10.56 28.94 10.39
N ILE A 317 -10.89 29.65 11.46
CA ILE A 317 -12.23 30.26 11.66
C ILE A 317 -12.06 31.78 11.57
N PRO A 318 -12.65 32.45 10.57
CA PRO A 318 -12.58 33.91 10.48
C PRO A 318 -12.94 34.58 11.81
N LEU A 319 -12.15 35.59 12.20
CA LEU A 319 -12.28 36.40 13.43
C LEU A 319 -12.07 35.68 14.78
N VAL A 320 -12.24 34.35 14.86
CA VAL A 320 -12.14 33.59 16.12
C VAL A 320 -10.82 32.83 16.23
N GLU A 321 -10.45 32.10 15.18
CA GLU A 321 -9.15 31.40 15.06
C GLU A 321 -8.54 31.77 13.70
N PRO A 322 -8.01 33.01 13.57
CA PRO A 322 -7.63 33.57 12.28
C PRO A 322 -6.31 33.00 11.72
N HIS A 323 -5.53 32.31 12.56
CA HIS A 323 -4.24 31.74 12.20
C HIS A 323 -4.39 30.26 11.82
N ALA A 324 -4.03 29.93 10.58
CA ALA A 324 -4.08 28.56 10.09
C ALA A 324 -3.00 27.67 10.70
N PHE A 325 -3.20 26.35 10.67
CA PHE A 325 -2.21 25.32 11.06
C PHE A 325 -1.78 25.37 12.53
N LYS A 326 -2.60 25.94 13.42
CA LYS A 326 -2.26 26.13 14.83
C LYS A 326 -1.97 24.80 15.54
N ALA A 327 -2.87 23.81 15.40
CA ALA A 327 -2.71 22.49 16.00
C ALA A 327 -1.56 21.71 15.36
N TYR A 328 -1.48 21.71 14.02
CA TYR A 328 -0.39 21.07 13.27
C TYR A 328 0.99 21.57 13.73
N ASN A 329 1.20 22.89 13.76
CA ASN A 329 2.47 23.49 14.15
C ASN A 329 2.84 23.26 15.61
N ALA A 330 1.85 23.14 16.50
CA ALA A 330 2.09 22.86 17.91
C ALA A 330 2.41 21.38 18.15
N ARG A 331 1.75 20.46 17.44
CA ARG A 331 1.83 19.01 17.71
C ARG A 331 2.94 18.33 16.93
N TRP A 332 3.05 18.63 15.64
CA TRP A 332 3.93 17.93 14.70
C TRP A 332 5.07 18.85 14.26
N ARG A 333 6.07 19.01 15.14
CA ARG A 333 7.25 19.84 14.85
C ARG A 333 8.22 19.07 13.95
N MET A 334 8.32 19.49 12.70
CA MET A 334 9.19 18.92 11.67
C MET A 334 10.54 19.66 11.58
N PRO A 335 11.55 19.17 10.85
CA PRO A 335 12.90 19.77 10.83
C PRO A 335 13.03 21.00 9.93
N PHE A 336 12.04 21.90 9.93
CA PHE A 336 12.05 23.11 9.09
C PHE A 336 13.12 24.14 9.48
N ASP A 337 13.62 24.04 10.71
CA ASP A 337 14.63 24.89 11.33
C ASP A 337 16.01 24.20 11.40
N ALA A 338 16.15 23.02 10.79
CA ALA A 338 17.35 22.20 10.84
C ALA A 338 17.79 21.76 9.43
N GLY A 339 18.93 21.06 9.37
CA GLY A 339 19.49 20.54 8.12
C GLY A 339 20.28 21.57 7.31
N ALA A 340 20.69 21.17 6.11
CA ALA A 340 21.52 21.99 5.22
C ALA A 340 20.77 23.17 4.59
N SER A 341 19.44 23.07 4.45
CA SER A 341 18.59 24.08 3.83
C SER A 341 17.33 24.36 4.69
N PRO A 342 17.48 25.06 5.83
CA PRO A 342 16.33 25.42 6.66
C PRO A 342 15.30 26.23 5.87
N SER A 343 14.04 25.83 5.96
CA SER A 343 12.94 26.47 5.24
C SER A 343 12.33 27.66 6.00
N GLY A 344 12.49 27.66 7.33
CA GLY A 344 11.88 28.65 8.21
C GLY A 344 10.37 28.48 8.38
N SER A 345 9.77 27.39 7.88
CA SER A 345 8.34 27.11 8.02
C SER A 345 8.07 25.63 8.19
N ASN A 346 7.36 25.25 9.25
CA ASN A 346 6.96 23.87 9.50
C ASN A 346 6.07 23.26 8.40
N LEU A 347 5.55 24.09 7.48
CA LEU A 347 4.64 23.67 6.41
C LEU A 347 5.36 23.10 5.18
N TYR A 348 6.68 23.28 5.07
CA TYR A 348 7.50 22.74 3.99
C TYR A 348 8.96 22.63 4.45
N TYR A 349 9.63 21.53 4.18
CA TYR A 349 10.99 21.25 4.65
C TYR A 349 11.57 20.08 3.87
N SER A 350 12.87 19.82 4.03
CA SER A 350 13.54 18.67 3.42
C SER A 350 14.39 17.93 4.45
N PHE A 351 14.72 16.67 4.15
CA PHE A 351 15.62 15.87 4.97
C PHE A 351 16.26 14.75 4.15
N ASP A 352 17.41 14.30 4.64
CA ASP A 352 18.19 13.22 4.03
C ASP A 352 18.01 11.92 4.82
N VAL A 353 18.02 10.80 4.10
CA VAL A 353 18.00 9.45 4.67
C VAL A 353 19.11 8.61 4.04
N ALA A 354 19.56 7.55 4.73
CA ALA A 354 20.60 6.65 4.23
C ALA A 354 21.90 7.40 3.89
N GLY A 355 22.33 8.30 4.79
CA GLY A 355 23.56 9.08 4.63
C GLY A 355 23.51 10.11 3.50
N GLY A 356 22.31 10.49 3.04
CA GLY A 356 22.10 11.40 1.90
C GLY A 356 21.89 10.71 0.56
N ALA A 357 21.81 9.37 0.53
CA ALA A 357 21.47 8.63 -0.68
C ALA A 357 20.02 8.89 -1.15
N VAL A 358 19.15 9.31 -0.22
CA VAL A 358 17.77 9.71 -0.50
C VAL A 358 17.52 11.09 0.07
N HIS A 359 17.09 12.02 -0.77
CA HIS A 359 16.65 13.36 -0.36
C HIS A 359 15.14 13.47 -0.50
N VAL A 360 14.45 13.89 0.55
CA VAL A 360 12.99 13.98 0.58
C VAL A 360 12.57 15.42 0.81
N VAL A 361 11.72 15.94 -0.08
CA VAL A 361 11.16 17.29 -0.02
C VAL A 361 9.68 17.20 0.36
N MET A 362 9.31 17.81 1.47
CA MET A 362 7.93 17.97 1.92
C MET A 362 7.44 19.37 1.53
N LEU A 363 6.46 19.46 0.63
CA LEU A 363 5.90 20.72 0.17
C LEU A 363 4.55 21.01 0.84
N GLY A 364 4.26 22.30 0.98
CA GLY A 364 3.02 22.81 1.56
C GLY A 364 2.06 23.30 0.47
N SER A 365 1.10 22.45 0.09
CA SER A 365 0.04 22.78 -0.89
C SER A 365 -0.85 23.96 -0.46
N TYR A 366 -0.96 24.25 0.83
CA TYR A 366 -1.74 25.37 1.35
C TYR A 366 -0.87 26.47 2.00
N ALA A 367 0.45 26.41 1.78
CA ALA A 367 1.35 27.54 2.00
C ALA A 367 1.51 28.35 0.71
N GLY A 368 2.03 29.59 0.80
CA GLY A 368 2.28 30.38 -0.40
C GLY A 368 3.32 29.71 -1.32
N TYR A 369 2.91 29.27 -2.52
CA TYR A 369 3.75 28.51 -3.48
C TYR A 369 3.99 29.23 -4.82
N ALA A 370 3.36 30.39 -5.04
CA ALA A 370 3.55 31.14 -6.29
C ALA A 370 5.03 31.44 -6.55
N ALA A 371 5.38 31.65 -7.82
CA ALA A 371 6.73 32.06 -8.19
C ALA A 371 7.18 33.27 -7.36
N GLY A 372 8.32 33.14 -6.68
CA GLY A 372 8.83 34.18 -5.78
C GLY A 372 8.22 34.18 -4.38
N SER A 373 7.41 33.20 -3.98
CA SER A 373 7.05 33.00 -2.57
C SER A 373 8.24 32.53 -1.73
N ALA A 374 8.09 32.52 -0.40
CA ALA A 374 9.11 31.96 0.51
C ALA A 374 9.38 30.48 0.20
N GLN A 375 8.32 29.67 0.09
CA GLN A 375 8.42 28.24 -0.24
C GLN A 375 9.07 28.02 -1.61
N HIS A 376 8.65 28.75 -2.64
CA HIS A 376 9.20 28.58 -3.98
C HIS A 376 10.69 28.96 -4.04
N ARG A 377 11.09 30.07 -3.41
CA ARG A 377 12.51 30.44 -3.31
C ARG A 377 13.32 29.43 -2.51
N TRP A 378 12.75 28.89 -1.43
CA TRP A 378 13.40 27.85 -0.63
C TRP A 378 13.59 26.58 -1.45
N LEU A 379 12.53 26.06 -2.09
CA LEU A 379 12.59 24.85 -2.92
C LEU A 379 13.67 24.94 -3.99
N ARG A 380 13.76 26.07 -4.69
CA ARG A 380 14.83 26.29 -5.67
C ARG A 380 16.23 26.17 -5.06
N ARG A 381 16.46 26.75 -3.88
CA ARG A 381 17.78 26.69 -3.21
C ARG A 381 18.08 25.29 -2.70
N ASP A 382 17.07 24.63 -2.12
CA ASP A 382 17.14 23.28 -1.59
C ASP A 382 17.56 22.29 -2.69
N LEU A 383 16.82 22.25 -3.80
CA LEU A 383 17.11 21.39 -4.94
C LEU A 383 18.46 21.71 -5.60
N ALA A 384 18.85 22.99 -5.67
CA ALA A 384 20.16 23.38 -6.19
C ALA A 384 21.33 22.93 -5.29
N GLY A 385 21.06 22.64 -4.00
CA GLY A 385 22.04 22.11 -3.06
C GLY A 385 22.19 20.59 -3.10
N VAL A 386 21.33 19.87 -3.83
CA VAL A 386 21.36 18.40 -3.91
C VAL A 386 22.46 17.94 -4.88
N ASP A 387 23.46 17.23 -4.34
CA ASP A 387 24.47 16.54 -5.15
C ASP A 387 23.95 15.18 -5.60
N ARG A 388 23.53 15.06 -6.87
CA ARG A 388 23.01 13.81 -7.44
C ARG A 388 24.05 12.68 -7.57
N ALA A 389 25.36 12.97 -7.43
CA ALA A 389 26.36 11.91 -7.34
C ALA A 389 26.31 11.19 -5.99
N LYS A 390 25.86 11.87 -4.93
CA LYS A 390 25.62 11.31 -3.60
C LYS A 390 24.17 10.87 -3.42
N THR A 391 23.23 11.68 -3.89
CA THR A 391 21.79 11.48 -3.75
C THR A 391 21.23 10.75 -4.96
N ALA A 392 21.12 9.44 -4.81
CA ALA A 392 20.56 8.55 -5.82
C ALA A 392 19.07 8.85 -6.08
N PHE A 393 18.27 8.99 -5.02
CA PHE A 393 16.82 9.20 -5.15
C PHE A 393 16.40 10.54 -4.57
N LEU A 394 15.56 11.26 -5.30
CA LEU A 394 14.92 12.48 -4.85
C LEU A 394 13.40 12.28 -4.85
N LEU A 395 12.78 12.37 -3.68
CA LEU A 395 11.35 12.22 -3.48
C LEU A 395 10.72 13.56 -3.14
N ALA A 396 9.50 13.82 -3.62
CA ALA A 396 8.73 14.96 -3.19
C ALA A 396 7.35 14.55 -2.70
N LEU A 397 6.81 15.28 -1.73
CA LEU A 397 5.47 15.10 -1.20
C LEU A 397 4.72 16.41 -1.29
N VAL A 398 3.52 16.35 -1.86
CA VAL A 398 2.52 17.42 -1.86
C VAL A 398 1.24 16.87 -1.26
N HIS A 399 0.31 17.70 -0.79
CA HIS A 399 -0.98 17.18 -0.36
C HIS A 399 -1.93 17.04 -1.56
N ALA A 400 -2.20 18.15 -2.25
CA ALA A 400 -3.10 18.16 -3.41
C ALA A 400 -2.38 17.61 -4.67
N PRO A 401 -2.88 16.52 -5.30
CA PRO A 401 -2.25 15.93 -6.47
C PRO A 401 -2.28 16.87 -7.67
N TRP A 402 -1.17 16.92 -8.41
CA TRP A 402 -1.07 17.70 -9.65
C TRP A 402 -1.69 16.99 -10.85
N TYR A 403 -1.65 15.66 -10.84
CA TYR A 403 -2.31 14.80 -11.82
C TYR A 403 -3.33 13.93 -11.09
N ASN A 404 -4.57 13.94 -11.57
CA ASN A 404 -5.71 13.29 -10.93
C ASN A 404 -6.77 13.02 -12.01
N THR A 405 -7.25 11.79 -12.11
CA THR A 405 -8.37 11.45 -13.02
C THR A 405 -9.68 11.14 -12.30
N ASN A 406 -9.71 11.27 -10.98
CA ASN A 406 -10.91 11.13 -10.15
C ASN A 406 -11.83 12.35 -10.27
N GLU A 407 -13.15 12.19 -10.13
CA GLU A 407 -14.08 13.33 -10.09
C GLU A 407 -13.81 14.27 -8.90
N ALA A 408 -13.32 13.74 -7.79
CA ALA A 408 -12.96 14.52 -6.61
C ALA A 408 -11.74 15.40 -6.87
N HIS A 409 -11.78 16.65 -6.38
CA HIS A 409 -10.64 17.59 -6.36
C HIS A 409 -10.01 17.92 -7.72
N GLN A 410 -10.83 17.94 -8.78
CA GLN A 410 -10.37 18.27 -10.13
C GLN A 410 -9.77 19.68 -10.23
N GLY A 411 -8.52 19.75 -10.68
CA GLY A 411 -7.82 21.01 -10.95
C GLY A 411 -7.26 21.75 -9.74
N GLU A 412 -7.44 21.24 -8.52
CA GLU A 412 -6.99 21.92 -7.30
C GLU A 412 -5.45 22.06 -7.22
N GLY A 413 -4.70 21.06 -7.69
CA GLY A 413 -3.24 21.08 -7.74
C GLY A 413 -2.63 21.89 -8.90
N GLU A 414 -3.43 22.30 -9.89
CA GLU A 414 -2.93 22.85 -11.16
C GLU A 414 -2.14 24.16 -11.00
N ARG A 415 -2.56 25.02 -10.07
CA ARG A 415 -1.85 26.29 -9.81
C ARG A 415 -0.46 26.05 -9.23
N MET A 416 -0.33 25.06 -8.35
CA MET A 416 0.96 24.69 -7.76
C MET A 416 1.84 23.97 -8.78
N ARG A 417 1.26 23.06 -9.59
CA ARG A 417 1.97 22.40 -10.71
C ARG A 417 2.62 23.44 -11.63
N ARG A 418 1.85 24.41 -12.13
CA ARG A 418 2.39 25.48 -12.99
C ARG A 418 3.50 26.31 -12.36
N ALA A 419 3.51 26.45 -11.03
CA ALA A 419 4.50 27.24 -10.32
C ALA A 419 5.79 26.46 -9.99
N MET A 420 5.70 25.14 -9.82
CA MET A 420 6.77 24.35 -9.20
C MET A 420 7.19 23.10 -9.98
N GLU A 421 6.40 22.61 -10.94
CA GLU A 421 6.69 21.37 -11.65
C GLU A 421 8.01 21.41 -12.39
N SER A 422 8.34 22.55 -13.03
CA SER A 422 9.63 22.70 -13.71
C SER A 422 10.82 22.57 -12.76
N LEU A 423 10.70 23.05 -11.51
CA LEU A 423 11.75 22.90 -10.50
C LEU A 423 11.99 21.43 -10.16
N LEU A 424 10.91 20.65 -9.98
CA LEU A 424 11.03 19.21 -9.69
C LEU A 424 11.56 18.43 -10.91
N TYR A 425 11.10 18.79 -12.10
CA TYR A 425 11.53 18.17 -13.36
C TYR A 425 13.02 18.42 -13.64
N GLU A 426 13.50 19.66 -13.49
CA GLU A 426 14.90 20.04 -13.67
C GLU A 426 15.80 19.35 -12.64
N ALA A 427 15.34 19.23 -11.40
CA ALA A 427 16.04 18.53 -10.33
C ALA A 427 16.02 16.99 -10.48
N ARG A 428 15.36 16.45 -11.52
CA ARG A 428 15.21 15.01 -11.77
C ARG A 428 14.55 14.28 -10.60
N VAL A 429 13.49 14.85 -10.01
CA VAL A 429 12.72 14.19 -8.95
C VAL A 429 12.17 12.85 -9.45
N ASP A 430 12.41 11.79 -8.69
CA ASP A 430 12.09 10.43 -9.09
C ASP A 430 10.60 10.14 -8.96
N VAL A 431 10.01 10.50 -7.82
CA VAL A 431 8.61 10.24 -7.48
C VAL A 431 8.03 11.41 -6.69
N VAL A 432 6.79 11.79 -7.01
CA VAL A 432 5.97 12.72 -6.26
C VAL A 432 4.80 11.96 -5.65
N PHE A 433 4.68 11.96 -4.32
CA PHE A 433 3.53 11.42 -3.61
C PHE A 433 2.53 12.51 -3.24
N ALA A 434 1.24 12.21 -3.38
CA ALA A 434 0.14 13.09 -3.02
C ALA A 434 -0.92 12.37 -2.17
N GLY A 435 -1.64 13.11 -1.35
CA GLY A 435 -2.82 12.63 -0.62
C GLY A 435 -4.10 13.14 -1.26
N HIS A 436 -5.01 13.69 -0.44
CA HIS A 436 -6.19 14.50 -0.76
C HIS A 436 -7.33 13.77 -1.46
N VAL A 437 -7.04 13.13 -2.60
CA VAL A 437 -8.01 12.30 -3.30
C VAL A 437 -8.04 10.95 -2.61
N HIS A 438 -9.20 10.59 -2.05
CA HIS A 438 -9.37 9.36 -1.27
C HIS A 438 -9.45 8.08 -2.13
N ALA A 439 -8.41 7.85 -2.91
CA ALA A 439 -8.20 6.69 -3.75
C ALA A 439 -6.70 6.54 -4.04
N TYR A 440 -6.31 5.37 -4.55
CA TYR A 440 -4.99 5.16 -5.10
C TYR A 440 -4.98 5.44 -6.61
N GLU A 441 -3.97 6.17 -7.09
CA GLU A 441 -3.72 6.37 -8.52
C GLU A 441 -2.23 6.54 -8.78
N ARG A 442 -1.68 5.77 -9.73
CA ARG A 442 -0.30 5.85 -10.19
C ARG A 442 -0.27 6.21 -11.66
N PHE A 443 0.45 7.27 -11.96
CA PHE A 443 0.74 7.69 -13.32
C PHE A 443 2.05 7.10 -13.82
N THR A 444 2.27 7.18 -15.13
CA THR A 444 3.61 7.06 -15.72
C THR A 444 4.49 8.24 -15.31
N ARG A 445 5.72 8.34 -15.85
CA ARG A 445 6.54 9.54 -15.71
C ARG A 445 5.97 10.67 -16.58
N ILE A 446 5.66 11.81 -15.97
CA ILE A 446 4.94 12.91 -16.64
C ILE A 446 5.72 14.22 -16.49
N TYR A 447 5.68 15.02 -17.54
CA TYR A 447 5.98 16.45 -17.47
C TYR A 447 5.02 17.24 -18.34
N ASP A 448 4.46 18.31 -17.77
CA ASP A 448 3.52 19.21 -18.44
C ASP A 448 2.36 18.52 -19.19
N ASN A 449 1.70 17.58 -18.52
CA ASN A 449 0.58 16.79 -19.05
C ASN A 449 0.93 15.82 -20.18
N GLU A 450 2.21 15.55 -20.43
CA GLU A 450 2.68 14.59 -21.43
C GLU A 450 3.58 13.53 -20.78
N ALA A 451 3.63 12.32 -21.37
CA ALA A 451 4.57 11.30 -20.93
C ALA A 451 6.01 11.76 -21.25
N ASP A 452 6.87 11.84 -20.24
CA ASP A 452 8.29 12.15 -20.40
C ASP A 452 9.09 11.28 -19.43
N SER A 453 9.99 10.44 -19.98
CA SER A 453 10.81 9.51 -19.19
C SER A 453 11.76 10.21 -18.22
N ARG A 454 11.98 11.51 -18.36
CA ARG A 454 12.80 12.34 -17.46
C ARG A 454 11.99 13.01 -16.36
N GLY A 455 10.66 12.93 -16.42
CA GLY A 455 9.76 13.49 -15.42
C GLY A 455 9.57 12.58 -14.20
N PRO A 456 9.04 13.11 -13.09
CA PRO A 456 8.69 12.31 -11.94
C PRO A 456 7.55 11.34 -12.26
N MET A 457 7.52 10.20 -11.57
CA MET A 457 6.30 9.41 -11.44
C MET A 457 5.40 10.08 -10.40
N TYR A 458 4.10 10.23 -10.69
CA TYR A 458 3.14 10.79 -9.74
C TYR A 458 2.25 9.69 -9.16
N ILE A 459 2.14 9.65 -7.83
CA ILE A 459 1.34 8.67 -7.10
C ILE A 459 0.45 9.39 -6.08
N THR A 460 -0.85 9.21 -6.22
CA THR A 460 -1.86 9.58 -5.22
C THR A 460 -2.07 8.39 -4.28
N ILE A 461 -1.95 8.64 -2.98
CA ILE A 461 -2.02 7.67 -1.87
C ILE A 461 -2.88 8.23 -0.71
N GLY A 462 -3.95 8.94 -1.05
CA GLY A 462 -4.88 9.55 -0.08
C GLY A 462 -5.91 8.58 0.49
N ASP A 463 -5.64 7.28 0.43
CA ASP A 463 -6.53 6.19 0.76
C ASP A 463 -6.26 5.59 2.16
N GLY A 464 -5.80 6.41 3.11
CA GLY A 464 -5.39 5.93 4.44
C GLY A 464 -6.51 5.47 5.36
N GLY A 465 -7.77 5.84 5.10
CA GLY A 465 -8.93 5.36 5.86
C GLY A 465 -9.75 6.42 6.58
N ASN A 466 -9.69 7.68 6.17
CA ASN A 466 -10.39 8.76 6.83
C ASN A 466 -11.93 8.62 6.84
N ARG A 467 -12.57 9.53 7.59
CA ARG A 467 -14.01 9.52 7.88
C ARG A 467 -14.90 9.95 6.72
N GLU A 468 -14.34 10.56 5.68
CA GLU A 468 -15.10 11.04 4.52
C GLU A 468 -15.36 9.93 3.50
N GLY A 469 -14.54 8.87 3.56
CA GLY A 469 -14.68 7.70 2.69
C GLY A 469 -13.97 7.85 1.36
N LEU A 470 -14.08 6.82 0.53
CA LEU A 470 -13.36 6.71 -0.74
C LEU A 470 -13.96 7.59 -1.85
N ALA A 471 -13.10 8.17 -2.66
CA ALA A 471 -13.45 8.88 -3.89
C ALA A 471 -13.69 7.86 -5.02
N LEU A 472 -14.94 7.40 -5.16
CA LEU A 472 -15.27 6.21 -5.95
C LEU A 472 -15.24 6.38 -7.48
N LYS A 473 -15.29 7.61 -7.99
CA LYS A 473 -15.61 7.87 -9.40
C LYS A 473 -14.40 8.42 -10.14
N PHE A 474 -13.96 7.68 -11.15
CA PHE A 474 -12.97 8.15 -12.11
C PHE A 474 -13.65 8.65 -13.39
N ILE A 475 -13.20 9.79 -13.91
CA ILE A 475 -13.82 10.43 -15.07
C ILE A 475 -13.58 9.56 -16.31
N LYS A 476 -14.68 9.10 -16.92
CA LYS A 476 -14.63 8.36 -18.18
C LYS A 476 -14.17 9.29 -19.30
N GLY A 477 -13.12 8.90 -20.02
CA GLY A 477 -12.55 9.72 -21.10
C GLY A 477 -11.78 10.95 -20.61
N HIS A 478 -11.32 10.96 -19.35
CA HIS A 478 -10.45 12.02 -18.85
C HIS A 478 -9.23 12.21 -19.76
N LYS A 479 -8.83 13.47 -20.01
CA LYS A 479 -7.71 13.81 -20.91
C LYS A 479 -6.40 13.08 -20.54
N SER A 480 -6.12 12.95 -19.25
CA SER A 480 -4.90 12.29 -18.73
C SER A 480 -5.09 10.80 -18.45
N ALA A 481 -6.24 10.19 -18.80
CA ALA A 481 -6.49 8.77 -18.52
C ALA A 481 -5.47 7.84 -19.19
N HIS A 482 -4.92 8.24 -20.33
CA HIS A 482 -3.88 7.48 -21.04
C HIS A 482 -2.51 7.53 -20.35
N LEU A 483 -2.32 8.42 -19.36
CA LEU A 483 -1.10 8.53 -18.56
C LEU A 483 -1.25 7.87 -17.17
N SER A 484 -2.49 7.56 -16.76
CA SER A 484 -2.81 6.87 -15.52
C SER A 484 -2.65 5.36 -15.74
N GLU A 485 -1.55 4.79 -15.24
CA GLU A 485 -1.20 3.38 -15.40
C GLU A 485 -2.04 2.47 -14.49
N PHE A 486 -2.36 2.92 -13.28
CA PHE A 486 -3.18 2.19 -12.34
C PHE A 486 -4.01 3.13 -11.48
N ARG A 487 -5.26 2.76 -11.18
CA ARG A 487 -6.12 3.52 -10.26
C ARG A 487 -7.17 2.64 -9.61
N GLU A 488 -7.38 2.78 -8.31
CA GLU A 488 -8.34 1.99 -7.54
C GLU A 488 -8.83 2.78 -6.31
N ALA A 489 -10.14 2.86 -6.11
CA ALA A 489 -10.73 3.46 -4.91
C ALA A 489 -10.87 2.42 -3.79
N SER A 490 -9.78 2.02 -3.16
CA SER A 490 -9.75 1.12 -2.01
C SER A 490 -8.82 1.70 -0.96
N PHE A 491 -9.04 1.41 0.32
CA PHE A 491 -8.13 1.87 1.37
C PHE A 491 -6.84 1.05 1.37
N GLY A 492 -5.73 1.65 1.77
CA GLY A 492 -4.43 1.00 1.71
C GLY A 492 -3.27 1.86 2.19
N HIS A 493 -2.07 1.36 1.89
CA HIS A 493 -0.81 2.08 2.10
C HIS A 493 0.20 1.63 1.05
N GLY A 494 1.22 2.46 0.84
CA GLY A 494 2.32 2.16 -0.06
C GLY A 494 3.61 1.84 0.67
N ARG A 495 4.49 1.09 0.01
CA ARG A 495 5.85 0.80 0.45
C ARG A 495 6.82 1.08 -0.69
N LEU A 496 7.79 1.95 -0.43
CA LEU A 496 8.90 2.26 -1.32
C LEU A 496 10.18 1.69 -0.72
N ARG A 497 10.72 0.65 -1.34
CA ARG A 497 11.98 0.04 -0.94
C ARG A 497 13.07 0.43 -1.93
N ILE A 498 14.01 1.26 -1.48
CA ILE A 498 15.17 1.67 -2.28
C ILE A 498 16.30 0.69 -1.99
N LEU A 499 16.72 -0.06 -3.00
CA LEU A 499 17.61 -1.21 -2.84
C LEU A 499 19.08 -0.81 -2.99
N ASN A 500 19.36 0.04 -3.97
CA ASN A 500 20.68 0.55 -4.32
C ASN A 500 20.51 1.89 -5.06
N GLU A 501 21.60 2.45 -5.57
CA GLU A 501 21.66 3.79 -6.16
C GLU A 501 20.85 3.92 -7.46
N THR A 502 20.43 2.80 -8.06
CA THR A 502 19.75 2.78 -9.37
C THR A 502 18.33 2.26 -9.31
N SER A 503 17.99 1.44 -8.31
CA SER A 503 16.81 0.60 -8.32
C SER A 503 16.02 0.69 -7.02
N ALA A 504 14.72 0.93 -7.16
CA ALA A 504 13.75 0.87 -6.08
C ALA A 504 12.50 0.09 -6.51
N VAL A 505 11.71 -0.38 -5.55
CA VAL A 505 10.42 -1.03 -5.80
C VAL A 505 9.35 -0.27 -5.04
N TRP A 506 8.29 0.11 -5.75
CA TRP A 506 7.06 0.60 -5.16
C TRP A 506 6.02 -0.51 -5.16
N THR A 507 5.35 -0.70 -4.03
CA THR A 507 4.18 -1.57 -3.91
C THR A 507 3.05 -0.83 -3.21
N TRP A 508 1.83 -0.95 -3.74
CA TRP A 508 0.62 -0.51 -3.05
C TRP A 508 -0.15 -1.71 -2.51
N HIS A 509 -0.47 -1.64 -1.22
CA HIS A 509 -1.09 -2.69 -0.44
C HIS A 509 -2.51 -2.29 -0.09
N ARG A 510 -3.48 -2.97 -0.72
CA ARG A 510 -4.89 -2.80 -0.40
C ARG A 510 -5.22 -3.43 0.94
N ASN A 511 -6.05 -2.76 1.73
CA ASN A 511 -6.70 -3.34 2.90
C ASN A 511 -7.81 -4.31 2.47
N ASP A 512 -7.61 -5.60 2.71
CA ASP A 512 -8.62 -6.64 2.47
C ASP A 512 -8.92 -7.40 3.76
N ASP A 513 -9.60 -6.70 4.68
CA ASP A 513 -9.94 -7.11 6.05
C ASP A 513 -8.79 -7.71 6.87
N GLN A 514 -8.44 -8.98 6.62
CA GLN A 514 -7.44 -9.76 7.36
C GLN A 514 -6.01 -9.62 6.83
N PHE A 515 -5.84 -9.22 5.55
CA PHE A 515 -4.52 -9.18 4.92
C PHE A 515 -4.31 -7.88 4.12
N ALA A 516 -3.06 -7.43 4.11
CA ALA A 516 -2.55 -6.47 3.14
C ALA A 516 -2.16 -7.22 1.86
N THR A 517 -2.82 -6.93 0.75
CA THR A 517 -2.51 -7.55 -0.54
C THR A 517 -1.85 -6.56 -1.47
N VAL A 518 -0.68 -6.89 -2.02
CA VAL A 518 -0.05 -6.11 -3.09
C VAL A 518 -0.97 -6.14 -4.31
N ARG A 519 -1.55 -4.99 -4.67
CA ARG A 519 -2.45 -4.84 -5.82
C ARG A 519 -1.80 -4.10 -6.98
N ASP A 520 -0.78 -3.31 -6.70
CA ASP A 520 0.02 -2.65 -7.71
C ASP A 520 1.50 -2.68 -7.30
N GLU A 521 2.38 -2.90 -8.28
CA GLU A 521 3.83 -2.99 -8.09
C GLU A 521 4.54 -2.40 -9.31
N VAL A 522 5.59 -1.62 -9.08
CA VAL A 522 6.44 -1.12 -10.15
C VAL A 522 7.90 -1.00 -9.70
N TRP A 523 8.81 -1.37 -10.60
CA TRP A 523 10.24 -1.10 -10.44
C TRP A 523 10.56 0.32 -10.91
N LEU A 524 11.26 1.05 -10.06
CA LEU A 524 11.67 2.42 -10.31
C LEU A 524 13.18 2.45 -10.57
N HIS A 525 13.54 3.06 -11.69
CA HIS A 525 14.93 3.42 -11.97
C HIS A 525 15.19 4.87 -11.58
N SER A 526 16.27 5.09 -10.84
CA SER A 526 16.72 6.44 -10.46
C SER A 526 17.01 7.30 -11.69
N LEU A 527 16.53 8.54 -11.68
CA LEU A 527 16.84 9.55 -12.67
C LEU A 527 18.24 10.16 -12.48
N ALA A 528 18.93 9.90 -11.36
CA ALA A 528 20.34 10.28 -11.19
C ALA A 528 21.27 9.46 -12.09
N ALA A 529 20.88 8.21 -12.36
CA ALA A 529 21.68 7.26 -13.13
C ALA A 529 21.51 7.41 -14.67
N GLY A 530 20.65 8.32 -15.13
CA GLY A 530 20.46 8.62 -16.56
C GLY A 530 21.60 9.46 -17.14
N GLU A 531 21.87 9.31 -18.45
CA GLU A 531 22.95 10.02 -19.14
C GLU A 531 22.93 11.55 -18.87
N PRO A 532 24.12 12.19 -18.74
CA PRO A 532 24.20 13.63 -18.65
C PRO A 532 23.46 14.26 -19.82
N ALA A 533 22.62 15.26 -19.55
CA ALA A 533 22.00 16.05 -20.59
C ALA A 533 23.11 16.53 -21.55
N ALA A 534 23.03 16.14 -22.82
CA ALA A 534 23.89 16.66 -23.85
C ALA A 534 23.83 18.19 -23.76
N THR A 535 24.98 18.80 -23.47
CA THR A 535 25.15 20.25 -23.49
C THR A 535 24.64 20.75 -24.85
N VAL A 536 23.52 21.46 -24.84
CA VAL A 536 23.13 22.30 -25.97
C VAL A 536 24.18 23.38 -26.04
N ALA A 537 25.23 23.14 -26.82
CA ALA A 537 26.18 24.16 -27.21
C ALA A 537 25.35 25.25 -27.90
N SER A 538 25.31 26.43 -27.28
CA SER A 538 24.78 27.63 -27.91
C SER A 538 25.56 27.85 -29.20
N ALA A 539 24.95 27.58 -30.34
CA ALA A 539 25.39 28.10 -31.61
C ALA A 539 25.15 29.61 -31.60
N ALA A 540 26.04 30.35 -30.93
CA ALA A 540 26.24 31.75 -31.21
C ALA A 540 26.91 31.81 -32.60
N GLY A 541 26.08 31.96 -33.63
CA GLY A 541 26.53 32.29 -34.97
C GLY A 541 27.31 33.58 -34.91
N GLY A 542 28.64 33.46 -35.06
CA GLY A 542 29.54 34.59 -35.21
C GLY A 542 29.14 35.41 -36.42
N GLY A 543 28.88 36.70 -36.20
CA GLY A 543 28.69 37.67 -37.25
C GLY A 543 29.91 37.71 -38.16
N GLY A 544 29.70 37.43 -39.44
CA GLY A 544 30.66 37.70 -40.49
C GLY A 544 30.81 39.20 -40.66
N GLY A 545 31.98 39.73 -40.30
CA GLY A 545 32.41 41.05 -40.73
C GLY A 545 32.71 41.02 -42.24
N HIS A 546 32.15 41.98 -42.96
CA HIS A 546 32.60 42.33 -44.31
C HIS A 546 33.34 43.67 -44.23
N PRO A 547 34.53 43.80 -44.84
CA PRO A 547 35.24 45.06 -44.88
C PRO A 547 34.64 45.99 -45.94
N ALA A 548 34.80 47.28 -45.69
CA ALA A 548 34.45 48.36 -46.59
C ALA A 548 35.18 48.25 -47.93
N ASP A 549 34.51 48.70 -49.00
CA ASP A 549 35.14 49.33 -50.15
C ASP A 549 34.20 50.36 -50.78
N GLU A 550 34.84 51.32 -51.45
CA GLU A 550 34.46 52.66 -51.83
C GLU A 550 33.36 52.81 -52.92
N LEU A 551 32.86 54.06 -53.00
CA LEU A 551 32.02 54.74 -54.01
C LEU A 551 30.50 54.73 -53.82
#